data_AF-K9EGD8-F1
#
_entry.id   AF-K9EGD8-F1
#
_cell.length_a   1.000
_cell.length_b   1.000
_cell.length_c   1.000
_cell.angle_alpha   90.00
_cell.angle_beta   90.00
_cell.angle_gamma   90.00
#
_symmetry.space_group_name_H-M   'P 1'
#
loop_
_entity.id
_entity.type
_entity.pdbx_description
1 polymer ?
#
loop_
_entity_poly.entity_id
_entity_poly.type
_entity_poly.pdbx_seq_one_letter_code
_entity_poly.pdbx_strand_id
1 'polypeptide(L)'
;MILGIGVDNVAINEFGGQLGQPGSRLREVFTAREMRYARERTEKHLTGEALMADMAPSLAARWAAKEAFVKAWSTALFGQPPVAEENLWSQIEVINDRWGRPAIRLIEPFDDVVRASVGDFRILVSLTHDADLATAFVVIEQTPTGSAPRGEGAMPTDLALAGDRDIPSERGLPNDSLTKEVRRHRRRRLLF
;
A
#
# COMPACT_ATOMS: atom_id res chain seq x y z
N MET A 1 -21.69 8.91 0.84
CA MET A 1 -22.27 7.68 1.45
C MET A 1 -21.22 6.59 1.37
N ILE A 2 -21.16 5.63 2.32
CA ILE A 2 -20.29 4.45 2.19
C ILE A 2 -20.94 3.48 1.19
N LEU A 3 -20.19 3.05 0.18
CA LEU A 3 -20.61 2.08 -0.84
C LEU A 3 -20.26 0.65 -0.43
N GLY A 4 -19.06 0.43 0.12
CA GLY A 4 -18.60 -0.90 0.53
C GLY A 4 -17.39 -0.84 1.45
N ILE A 5 -17.15 -1.94 2.18
CA ILE A 5 -16.00 -2.10 3.07
C ILE A 5 -15.33 -3.44 2.83
N GLY A 6 -14.02 -3.49 3.04
CA GLY A 6 -13.26 -4.71 2.89
C GLY A 6 -12.13 -4.78 3.89
N VAL A 7 -11.90 -5.97 4.41
CA VAL A 7 -10.77 -6.29 5.29
C VAL A 7 -10.10 -7.56 4.78
N ASP A 8 -8.78 -7.58 4.81
CA ASP A 8 -8.01 -8.76 4.45
C ASP A 8 -6.79 -8.94 5.35
N ASN A 9 -6.44 -10.21 5.58
CA ASN A 9 -5.37 -10.66 6.44
C ASN A 9 -4.50 -11.66 5.67
N VAL A 10 -3.19 -11.44 5.66
CA VAL A 10 -2.22 -12.23 4.91
C VAL A 10 -1.14 -12.72 5.86
N ALA A 11 -0.93 -14.04 5.91
CA ALA A 11 0.18 -14.65 6.63
C ALA A 11 1.49 -14.40 5.88
N ILE A 12 2.43 -13.69 6.48
CA ILE A 12 3.63 -13.16 5.80
C ILE A 12 4.59 -14.30 5.42
N ASN A 13 4.77 -15.29 6.30
CA ASN A 13 5.64 -16.42 6.05
C ASN A 13 5.15 -17.28 4.88
N GLU A 14 3.84 -17.57 4.83
CA GLU A 14 3.23 -18.32 3.73
C GLU A 14 3.31 -17.54 2.42
N PHE A 15 2.99 -16.24 2.48
CA PHE A 15 3.10 -15.32 1.35
C PHE A 15 4.55 -15.24 0.82
N GLY A 16 5.54 -15.11 1.70
CA GLY A 16 6.95 -15.07 1.35
C GLY A 16 7.42 -16.37 0.70
N GLY A 17 6.96 -17.51 1.22
CA GLY A 17 7.19 -18.82 0.60
C GLY A 17 6.66 -18.89 -0.83
N GLN A 18 5.43 -18.44 -1.07
CA GLN A 18 4.82 -18.41 -2.40
C GLN A 18 5.51 -17.41 -3.35
N LEU A 19 5.94 -16.25 -2.83
CA LEU A 19 6.65 -15.24 -3.61
C LEU A 19 8.03 -15.72 -4.09
N GLY A 20 8.68 -16.57 -3.29
CA GLY A 20 9.99 -17.17 -3.58
C GLY A 20 9.95 -18.28 -4.62
N GLN A 21 8.81 -18.94 -4.84
CA GLN A 21 8.70 -20.09 -5.73
C GLN A 21 8.97 -19.74 -7.22
N PRO A 22 9.78 -20.54 -7.94
CA PRO A 22 9.94 -20.40 -9.39
C PRO A 22 8.60 -20.53 -10.12
N GLY A 23 8.31 -19.62 -11.04
CA GLY A 23 7.04 -19.61 -11.79
C GLY A 23 5.83 -19.06 -11.02
N SER A 24 6.05 -18.50 -9.83
CA SER A 24 4.97 -17.86 -9.06
C SER A 24 4.40 -16.64 -9.79
N ARG A 25 3.10 -16.71 -10.11
CA ARG A 25 2.32 -15.59 -10.64
C ARG A 25 2.10 -14.47 -9.61
N LEU A 26 2.42 -14.73 -8.33
CA LEU A 26 2.27 -13.74 -7.27
C LEU A 26 3.16 -12.51 -7.49
N ARG A 27 4.21 -12.61 -8.31
CA ARG A 27 5.03 -11.45 -8.70
C ARG A 27 4.34 -10.56 -9.73
N GLU A 28 3.47 -11.14 -10.56
CA GLU A 28 2.75 -10.47 -11.64
C GLU A 28 1.60 -9.61 -11.11
N VAL A 29 1.16 -9.85 -9.87
CA VAL A 29 0.12 -9.06 -9.22
C VAL A 29 0.60 -7.66 -8.82
N PHE A 30 1.91 -7.44 -8.72
CA PHE A 30 2.49 -6.18 -8.27
C PHE A 30 2.99 -5.33 -9.43
N THR A 31 2.77 -4.02 -9.36
CA THR A 31 3.35 -3.09 -10.33
C THR A 31 4.85 -2.93 -10.08
N ALA A 32 5.58 -2.45 -11.09
CA ALA A 32 6.99 -2.11 -10.96
C ALA A 32 7.24 -1.05 -9.86
N ARG A 33 6.26 -0.17 -9.59
CA ARG A 33 6.37 0.84 -8.53
C ARG A 33 6.21 0.23 -7.14
N GLU A 34 5.28 -0.70 -6.96
CA GLU A 34 5.10 -1.44 -5.70
C GLU A 34 6.36 -2.25 -5.37
N MET A 35 6.90 -2.96 -6.37
CA MET A 35 8.14 -3.74 -6.21
C MET A 35 9.33 -2.86 -5.87
N ARG A 36 9.45 -1.68 -6.50
CA ARG A 36 10.51 -0.71 -6.17
C ARG A 36 10.36 -0.17 -4.76
N TYR A 37 9.14 0.19 -4.34
CA TYR A 37 8.89 0.67 -2.98
C TYR A 37 9.31 -0.37 -1.94
N ALA A 38 8.88 -1.62 -2.09
CA ALA A 38 9.25 -2.69 -1.18
C ALA A 38 10.78 -2.88 -1.12
N ARG A 39 11.46 -2.82 -2.27
CA ARG A 39 12.93 -2.93 -2.37
C ARG A 39 13.66 -1.73 -1.74
N GLU A 40 13.14 -0.51 -1.84
CA GLU A 40 13.76 0.67 -1.23
C GLU A 40 13.73 0.61 0.31
N ARG A 41 12.83 -0.20 0.87
CA ARG A 41 12.63 -0.39 2.31
C ARG A 41 13.43 -1.57 2.88
N THR A 42 14.04 -2.39 2.02
CA THR A 42 14.89 -3.51 2.44
C THR A 42 16.33 -3.12 2.76
N GLU A 43 17.06 -4.01 3.42
CA GLU A 43 18.50 -3.84 3.62
C GLU A 43 19.27 -3.84 2.28
N LYS A 44 20.11 -2.81 2.07
CA LYS A 44 20.77 -2.52 0.77
C LYS A 44 21.70 -3.62 0.24
N HIS A 45 22.11 -4.56 1.08
CA HIS A 45 23.05 -5.63 0.73
C HIS A 45 22.38 -6.97 0.43
N LEU A 46 21.07 -7.09 0.65
CA LEU A 46 20.35 -8.32 0.41
C LEU A 46 20.18 -8.57 -1.09
N THR A 47 20.37 -9.82 -1.49
CA THR A 47 20.16 -10.29 -2.87
C THR A 47 19.44 -11.64 -2.86
N GLY A 48 18.94 -12.07 -4.02
CA GLY A 48 18.29 -13.37 -4.18
C GLY A 48 17.11 -13.59 -3.23
N GLU A 49 17.05 -14.76 -2.61
CA GLU A 49 15.98 -15.18 -1.70
C GLU A 49 15.89 -14.32 -0.43
N ALA A 50 17.03 -13.92 0.12
CA ALA A 50 17.08 -13.09 1.32
C ALA A 50 16.43 -11.71 1.09
N LEU A 51 16.61 -11.14 -0.10
CA LEU A 51 15.93 -9.91 -0.50
C LEU A 51 14.41 -10.13 -0.59
N MET A 52 13.96 -11.24 -1.16
CA MET A 52 12.53 -11.53 -1.28
C MET A 52 11.87 -11.71 0.09
N ALA A 53 12.55 -12.39 1.01
CA ALA A 53 12.08 -12.55 2.39
C ALA A 53 11.94 -11.20 3.11
N ASP A 54 12.89 -10.28 2.94
CA ASP A 54 12.84 -8.95 3.55
C ASP A 54 11.77 -8.04 2.91
N MET A 55 11.47 -8.24 1.61
CA MET A 55 10.36 -7.56 0.93
C MET A 55 8.98 -8.12 1.32
N ALA A 56 8.90 -9.36 1.83
CA ALA A 56 7.65 -10.07 2.03
C ALA A 56 6.63 -9.34 2.94
N PRO A 57 7.00 -8.72 4.08
CA PRO A 57 6.03 -8.00 4.91
C PRO A 57 5.36 -6.82 4.17
N SER A 58 6.17 -6.07 3.42
CA SER A 58 5.72 -4.89 2.67
C SER A 58 4.83 -5.28 1.48
N LEU A 59 5.15 -6.39 0.81
CA LEU A 59 4.36 -6.94 -0.30
C LEU A 59 3.09 -7.64 0.19
N ALA A 60 3.13 -8.34 1.32
CA ALA A 60 1.97 -8.96 1.94
C ALA A 60 0.93 -7.90 2.37
N ALA A 61 1.37 -6.77 2.92
CA ALA A 61 0.46 -5.67 3.26
C ALA A 61 -0.17 -5.01 2.03
N ARG A 62 0.54 -4.98 0.89
CA ARG A 62 0.00 -4.51 -0.40
C ARG A 62 -0.96 -5.52 -1.00
N TRP A 63 -0.66 -6.81 -0.89
CA TRP A 63 -1.56 -7.87 -1.28
C TRP A 63 -2.88 -7.80 -0.50
N ALA A 64 -2.79 -7.67 0.83
CA ALA A 64 -3.94 -7.47 1.70
C ALA A 64 -4.77 -6.25 1.26
N ALA A 65 -4.13 -5.14 0.88
CA ALA A 65 -4.84 -3.95 0.42
C ALA A 65 -5.58 -4.16 -0.91
N LYS A 66 -5.00 -4.92 -1.86
CA LYS A 66 -5.66 -5.27 -3.13
C LYS A 66 -6.87 -6.17 -2.87
N GLU A 67 -6.71 -7.21 -2.06
CA GLU A 67 -7.79 -8.11 -1.65
C GLU A 67 -8.89 -7.36 -0.89
N ALA A 68 -8.53 -6.50 0.05
CA ALA A 68 -9.49 -5.67 0.79
C ALA A 68 -10.26 -4.72 -0.15
N PHE A 69 -9.63 -4.18 -1.19
CA PHE A 69 -10.34 -3.41 -2.21
C PHE A 69 -11.33 -4.26 -3.00
N VAL A 70 -10.92 -5.44 -3.49
CA VAL A 70 -11.82 -6.35 -4.23
C VAL A 70 -13.00 -6.76 -3.37
N LYS A 71 -12.80 -7.02 -2.08
CA LYS A 71 -13.88 -7.27 -1.11
C LYS A 71 -14.79 -6.06 -0.95
N ALA A 72 -14.24 -4.86 -0.75
CA ALA A 72 -15.04 -3.65 -0.63
C ALA A 72 -15.90 -3.41 -1.87
N TRP A 73 -15.33 -3.57 -3.07
CA TRP A 73 -16.06 -3.44 -4.32
C TRP A 73 -17.13 -4.51 -4.50
N SER A 74 -16.82 -5.77 -4.18
CA SER A 74 -17.79 -6.87 -4.22
C SER A 74 -18.97 -6.63 -3.26
N THR A 75 -18.71 -6.12 -2.06
CA THR A 75 -19.77 -5.78 -1.10
C THR A 75 -20.66 -4.64 -1.57
N ALA A 76 -20.11 -3.66 -2.31
CA ALA A 76 -20.89 -2.57 -2.89
C ALA A 76 -21.87 -3.04 -3.98
N LEU A 77 -21.60 -4.22 -4.57
CA LEU A 77 -22.41 -4.85 -5.60
C LEU A 77 -23.25 -6.02 -5.07
N PHE A 78 -23.53 -6.08 -3.77
CA PHE A 78 -24.32 -7.16 -3.18
C PHE A 78 -25.64 -7.37 -3.93
N GLY A 79 -25.88 -8.61 -4.37
CA GLY A 79 -27.05 -8.99 -5.17
C GLY A 79 -26.84 -8.90 -6.69
N GLN A 80 -25.67 -8.50 -7.16
CA GLN A 80 -25.27 -8.47 -8.58
C GLN A 80 -24.20 -9.53 -8.87
N PRO A 81 -24.08 -10.02 -10.13
CA PRO A 81 -22.99 -10.92 -10.51
C PRO A 81 -21.61 -10.22 -10.38
N PRO A 82 -20.53 -10.99 -10.15
CA PRO A 82 -19.18 -10.45 -10.13
C PRO A 82 -18.81 -9.75 -11.45
N VAL A 83 -18.19 -8.58 -11.35
CA VAL A 83 -17.71 -7.78 -12.49
C VAL A 83 -16.22 -8.07 -12.81
N ALA A 84 -15.49 -8.65 -11.85
CA ALA A 84 -14.04 -8.83 -11.90
C ALA A 84 -13.56 -9.93 -12.86
N GLU A 85 -12.50 -9.65 -13.63
CA GLU A 85 -11.77 -10.61 -14.47
C GLU A 85 -10.56 -11.24 -13.75
N GLU A 86 -10.06 -12.39 -14.22
CA GLU A 86 -8.94 -13.12 -13.58
C GLU A 86 -7.62 -12.33 -13.45
N ASN A 87 -7.41 -11.26 -14.22
CA ASN A 87 -6.15 -10.51 -14.28
C ASN A 87 -6.25 -9.05 -13.78
N LEU A 88 -7.14 -8.79 -12.81
CA LEU A 88 -7.37 -7.44 -12.28
C LEU A 88 -6.24 -6.92 -11.38
N TRP A 89 -5.41 -7.80 -10.80
CA TRP A 89 -4.54 -7.46 -9.67
C TRP A 89 -3.47 -6.40 -9.97
N SER A 90 -2.88 -6.47 -11.16
CA SER A 90 -1.89 -5.50 -11.63
C SER A 90 -2.51 -4.12 -11.92
N GLN A 91 -3.84 -4.06 -12.05
CA GLN A 91 -4.61 -2.84 -12.29
C GLN A 91 -5.02 -2.13 -10.99
N ILE A 92 -4.88 -2.79 -9.82
CA ILE A 92 -5.03 -2.17 -8.50
C ILE A 92 -3.64 -1.88 -7.96
N GLU A 93 -3.26 -0.62 -7.82
CA GLU A 93 -1.93 -0.26 -7.36
C GLU A 93 -1.98 0.45 -6.00
N VAL A 94 -1.20 -0.06 -5.04
CA VAL A 94 -0.98 0.61 -3.76
C VAL A 94 0.17 1.59 -3.90
N ILE A 95 -0.13 2.86 -3.65
CA ILE A 95 0.80 3.99 -3.79
C ILE A 95 1.00 4.62 -2.42
N ASN A 96 2.12 5.29 -2.23
CA ASN A 96 2.40 6.00 -0.98
C ASN A 96 2.76 7.46 -1.28
N ASP A 97 2.30 8.37 -0.42
CA ASP A 97 2.79 9.75 -0.44
C ASP A 97 4.24 9.84 0.11
N ARG A 98 4.80 11.05 0.12
CA ARG A 98 6.16 11.29 0.63
C ARG A 98 6.34 10.94 2.12
N TRP A 99 5.25 10.87 2.89
CA TRP A 99 5.23 10.51 4.30
C TRP A 99 4.86 9.04 4.52
N GLY A 100 4.73 8.25 3.45
CA GLY A 100 4.40 6.84 3.48
C GLY A 100 2.90 6.55 3.51
N ARG A 101 2.00 7.54 3.59
CA ARG A 101 0.55 7.28 3.70
C ARG A 101 0.03 6.57 2.45
N PRO A 102 -0.69 5.44 2.58
CA PRO A 102 -1.12 4.66 1.44
C PRO A 102 -2.35 5.26 0.76
N ALA A 103 -2.44 5.07 -0.54
CA ALA A 103 -3.64 5.26 -1.36
C ALA A 103 -3.73 4.13 -2.38
N ILE A 104 -4.94 3.82 -2.86
CA ILE A 104 -5.13 2.90 -3.98
C ILE A 104 -5.40 3.73 -5.25
N ARG A 105 -4.65 3.43 -6.30
CA ARG A 105 -4.86 3.93 -7.65
C ARG A 105 -5.30 2.78 -8.54
N LEU A 106 -6.45 2.93 -9.19
CA LEU A 106 -6.86 2.02 -10.25
C LEU A 106 -6.24 2.48 -11.57
N ILE A 107 -5.70 1.55 -12.34
CA ILE A 107 -5.06 1.81 -13.62
C ILE A 107 -6.10 1.60 -14.72
N GLU A 108 -6.21 2.56 -15.65
CA GLU A 108 -7.12 2.42 -16.79
C GLU A 108 -6.82 1.17 -17.63
N PRO A 109 -7.85 0.48 -18.15
CA PRO A 109 -9.27 0.86 -18.15
C PRO A 109 -10.07 0.38 -16.92
N PHE A 110 -9.41 -0.12 -15.88
CA PHE A 110 -10.11 -0.72 -14.73
C PHE A 110 -10.88 0.32 -13.89
N ASP A 111 -10.39 1.55 -13.80
CA ASP A 111 -11.09 2.62 -13.07
C ASP A 111 -12.47 2.86 -13.69
N ASP A 112 -12.55 2.97 -15.02
CA ASP A 112 -13.79 3.11 -15.77
C ASP A 112 -14.78 1.94 -15.50
N VAL A 113 -14.29 0.70 -15.45
CA VAL A 113 -15.12 -0.47 -15.14
C VAL A 113 -15.72 -0.36 -13.73
N VAL A 114 -14.91 0.04 -12.75
CA VAL A 114 -15.39 0.22 -11.37
C VAL A 114 -16.39 1.38 -11.31
N ARG A 115 -16.12 2.51 -11.97
CA ARG A 115 -17.05 3.66 -12.05
C ARG A 115 -18.38 3.30 -12.70
N ALA A 116 -18.36 2.49 -13.76
CA ALA A 116 -19.57 2.03 -14.43
C ALA A 116 -20.44 1.16 -13.50
N SER A 117 -19.84 0.47 -12.54
CA SER A 117 -20.55 -0.41 -11.60
C SER A 117 -21.11 0.29 -10.36
N VAL A 118 -20.40 1.26 -9.78
CA VAL A 118 -20.77 1.90 -8.50
C VAL A 118 -20.92 3.43 -8.56
N GLY A 119 -20.72 4.03 -9.73
CA GLY A 119 -20.69 5.49 -9.93
C GLY A 119 -19.37 6.12 -9.46
N ASP A 120 -19.35 7.44 -9.32
CA ASP A 120 -18.16 8.13 -8.82
C ASP A 120 -17.85 7.78 -7.36
N PHE A 121 -16.63 7.33 -7.13
CA PHE A 121 -16.17 6.85 -5.84
C PHE A 121 -14.82 7.44 -5.43
N ARG A 122 -14.53 7.27 -4.15
CA ARG A 122 -13.24 7.50 -3.51
C ARG A 122 -12.87 6.28 -2.67
N ILE A 123 -11.59 5.93 -2.70
CA ILE A 123 -11.04 4.81 -1.92
C ILE A 123 -10.27 5.37 -0.72
N LEU A 124 -10.62 4.90 0.48
CA LEU A 124 -9.82 5.07 1.69
C LEU A 124 -9.17 3.72 2.01
N VAL A 125 -7.87 3.72 2.28
CA VAL A 125 -7.13 2.51 2.62
C VAL A 125 -6.24 2.76 3.83
N SER A 126 -6.15 1.76 4.70
CA SER A 126 -5.11 1.66 5.72
C SER A 126 -4.55 0.25 5.69
N LEU A 127 -3.25 0.11 5.85
CA LEU A 127 -2.56 -1.17 5.85
C LEU A 127 -1.46 -1.17 6.91
N THR A 128 -1.20 -2.35 7.47
CA THR A 128 -0.21 -2.55 8.52
C THR A 128 0.33 -3.97 8.44
N HIS A 129 1.51 -4.19 9.01
CA HIS A 129 2.01 -5.53 9.27
C HIS A 129 2.73 -5.55 10.60
N ASP A 130 2.61 -6.65 11.33
CA ASP A 130 3.38 -6.92 12.54
C ASP A 130 3.65 -8.41 12.66
N ALA A 131 4.84 -8.77 13.11
CA ALA A 131 5.32 -10.15 13.16
C ALA A 131 5.04 -10.91 11.85
N ASP A 132 4.09 -11.85 11.87
CA ASP A 132 3.77 -12.75 10.75
C ASP A 132 2.41 -12.45 10.10
N LEU A 133 1.81 -11.29 10.40
CA LEU A 133 0.50 -10.91 9.88
C LEU A 133 0.57 -9.55 9.22
N ALA A 134 0.08 -9.49 7.99
CA ALA A 134 -0.25 -8.24 7.31
C ALA A 134 -1.76 -8.08 7.22
N THR A 135 -2.27 -6.87 7.42
CA THR A 135 -3.69 -6.56 7.40
C THR A 135 -3.92 -5.27 6.61
N ALA A 136 -5.01 -5.23 5.85
CA ALA A 136 -5.50 -4.00 5.25
C ALA A 136 -7.01 -3.84 5.42
N PHE A 137 -7.42 -2.57 5.45
CA PHE A 137 -8.80 -2.16 5.55
C PHE A 137 -9.09 -1.10 4.47
N VAL A 138 -10.16 -1.32 3.72
CA VAL A 138 -10.59 -0.44 2.63
C VAL A 138 -12.04 -0.02 2.83
N VAL A 139 -12.31 1.26 2.58
CA VAL A 139 -13.65 1.83 2.46
C VAL A 139 -13.78 2.45 1.07
N ILE A 140 -14.82 2.07 0.34
CA ILE A 140 -15.24 2.77 -0.87
C ILE A 140 -16.39 3.68 -0.47
N GLU A 141 -16.22 4.98 -0.68
CA GLU A 141 -17.25 5.99 -0.44
C GLU A 141 -17.63 6.68 -1.75
N GLN A 142 -18.89 7.08 -1.87
CA GLN A 142 -19.34 7.88 -3.00
C GLN A 142 -18.69 9.27 -2.95
N THR A 143 -18.15 9.73 -4.07
CA THR A 143 -17.62 11.10 -4.17
C THR A 143 -18.79 12.09 -4.07
N PRO A 144 -18.71 13.12 -3.19
CA PRO A 144 -19.77 14.11 -3.09
C PRO A 144 -19.99 14.81 -4.43
N THR A 145 -21.19 14.71 -4.97
CA THR A 145 -21.61 15.46 -6.16
C THR A 145 -21.57 16.96 -5.80
N GLY A 146 -20.58 17.70 -6.30
CA GLY A 146 -20.41 19.13 -6.04
C GLY A 146 -19.08 19.56 -5.45
N SER A 147 -18.16 18.65 -5.12
CA SER A 147 -16.75 19.06 -4.95
C SER A 147 -16.16 19.30 -6.33
N ALA A 148 -15.91 20.56 -6.69
CA ALA A 148 -15.07 20.92 -7.83
C ALA A 148 -13.81 20.04 -7.86
N PRO A 149 -13.26 19.70 -9.04
CA PRO A 149 -11.98 19.01 -9.09
C PRO A 149 -11.00 19.79 -8.21
N ARG A 150 -10.44 19.15 -7.18
CA ARG A 150 -9.22 19.69 -6.56
C ARG A 150 -8.24 19.74 -7.72
N GLY A 151 -7.98 20.96 -8.19
CA GLY A 151 -7.42 21.18 -9.51
C GLY A 151 -6.16 20.36 -9.74
N GLU A 152 -5.85 20.19 -11.03
CA GLU A 152 -4.48 20.16 -11.52
C GLU A 152 -3.70 21.33 -10.89
N GLY A 153 -3.27 21.15 -9.65
CA GLY A 153 -2.28 21.98 -9.02
C GLY A 153 -0.96 21.53 -9.61
N ALA A 154 -0.47 22.31 -10.57
CA ALA A 154 0.91 22.31 -11.01
C ALA A 154 1.84 21.76 -9.93
N MET A 155 2.67 20.78 -10.31
CA MET A 155 3.92 20.54 -9.62
C MET A 155 4.57 21.91 -9.40
N PRO A 156 4.90 22.32 -8.16
CA PRO A 156 5.62 23.57 -7.96
C PRO A 156 6.99 23.43 -8.61
N THR A 157 7.11 23.89 -9.85
CA THR A 157 8.35 24.28 -10.50
C THR A 157 8.79 25.57 -9.83
N ASP A 158 9.32 25.45 -8.62
CA ASP A 158 10.35 26.30 -8.02
C ASP A 158 10.47 25.97 -6.53
N LEU A 159 11.45 25.14 -6.20
CA LEU A 159 12.21 25.34 -4.98
C LEU A 159 13.69 25.00 -5.27
N ALA A 160 14.29 25.82 -6.13
CA ALA A 160 15.72 25.96 -6.15
C ALA A 160 16.18 26.63 -4.84
N LEU A 161 17.14 25.96 -4.18
CA LEU A 161 18.13 26.53 -3.26
C LEU A 161 17.60 27.32 -2.05
N ALA A 162 17.44 26.61 -0.94
CA ALA A 162 17.68 27.19 0.38
C ALA A 162 18.32 26.15 1.32
N GLY A 163 19.64 26.25 1.46
CA GLY A 163 20.33 26.11 2.73
C GLY A 163 20.29 24.74 3.40
N ASP A 164 21.42 24.05 3.29
CA ASP A 164 22.07 23.31 4.38
C ASP A 164 21.57 23.78 5.77
N ARG A 165 20.78 22.95 6.44
CA ARG A 165 20.43 23.15 7.85
C ARG A 165 20.30 21.81 8.56
N ASP A 166 21.37 21.53 9.32
CA ASP A 166 21.50 20.76 10.55
C ASP A 166 20.23 20.07 11.08
N ILE A 167 20.31 18.74 11.10
CA ILE A 167 19.55 17.90 12.03
C ILE A 167 20.07 18.23 13.45
N PRO A 168 19.22 18.58 14.43
CA PRO A 168 19.68 18.80 15.80
C PRO A 168 20.34 17.52 16.33
N SER A 169 21.61 17.61 16.73
CA SER A 169 22.27 16.54 17.47
C SER A 169 21.58 16.39 18.83
N GLU A 170 20.78 15.32 19.02
CA GLU A 170 20.30 14.91 20.35
C GLU A 170 21.47 14.36 21.18
N ARG A 171 22.32 15.27 21.69
CA ARG A 171 23.15 15.00 22.87
C ARG A 171 22.29 15.27 24.09
N GLY A 172 21.84 14.22 24.78
CA GLY A 172 21.31 14.39 26.14
C GLY A 172 20.15 13.49 26.60
N LEU A 173 20.00 12.27 26.10
CA LEU A 173 19.10 11.29 26.74
C LEU A 173 19.86 10.01 27.11
N PRO A 174 19.59 9.43 28.30
CA PRO A 174 20.34 8.28 28.80
C PRO A 174 20.22 7.09 27.84
N ASN A 175 21.38 6.51 27.53
CA ASN A 175 21.58 5.40 26.59
C ASN A 175 21.14 4.08 27.25
N ASP A 176 19.85 3.93 27.49
CA ASP A 176 19.28 2.67 27.98
C ASP A 176 18.87 1.77 26.80
N SER A 177 19.37 0.54 26.81
CA SER A 177 19.11 -0.55 25.87
C SER A 177 17.64 -0.72 25.48
N LEU A 178 16.71 -0.51 26.42
CA LEU A 178 15.25 -0.57 26.20
C LEU A 178 14.75 0.49 25.21
N THR A 179 15.35 1.69 25.17
CA THR A 179 14.93 2.77 24.26
C THR A 179 15.39 2.52 22.82
N LYS A 180 16.53 1.83 22.61
CA LYS A 180 16.98 1.42 21.27
C LYS A 180 16.10 0.31 20.71
N GLU A 181 15.68 -0.62 21.54
CA GLU A 181 14.82 -1.73 21.14
C GLU A 181 13.41 -1.25 20.80
N VAL A 182 12.83 -0.36 21.61
CA VAL A 182 11.54 0.30 21.31
C VAL A 182 11.63 1.19 20.06
N ARG A 183 12.76 1.88 19.83
CA ARG A 183 12.99 2.68 18.60
C ARG A 183 13.14 1.80 17.35
N ARG A 184 13.78 0.63 17.46
CA ARG A 184 13.92 -0.35 16.37
C ARG A 184 12.58 -1.02 16.06
N HIS A 185 11.79 -1.32 17.08
CA HIS A 185 10.46 -1.90 16.97
C HIS A 185 9.43 -0.90 16.40
N ARG A 186 9.48 0.38 16.82
CA ARG A 186 8.61 1.43 16.24
C ARG A 186 8.94 1.81 14.80
N ARG A 187 10.22 1.74 14.38
CA ARG A 187 10.60 1.98 12.97
C ARG A 187 10.10 0.89 12.02
N ARG A 188 9.80 -0.32 12.53
CA ARG A 188 9.16 -1.40 11.76
C ARG A 188 7.62 -1.35 11.79
N ARG A 189 7.01 -0.67 12.78
CA ARG A 189 5.54 -0.64 13.01
C ARG A 189 4.76 0.50 12.34
N LEU A 190 5.42 1.58 11.91
CA LEU A 190 4.74 2.83 11.50
C LEU A 190 5.08 3.30 10.08
N LEU A 191 5.82 2.50 9.33
CA LEU A 191 6.27 2.87 8.01
C LEU A 191 5.85 1.72 7.08
N PHE A 192 4.72 1.92 6.43
CA PHE A 192 4.04 1.09 5.44
C PHE A 192 4.95 0.34 4.44
#